data_AF-A0A352VCQ8-F1
#
_entry.id   AF-A0A352VCQ8-F1
#
_cell.length_a   1.000
_cell.length_b   1.000
_cell.length_c   1.000
_cell.angle_alpha   90.00
_cell.angle_beta   90.00
_cell.angle_gamma   90.00
#
_symmetry.space_group_name_H-M   'P 1'
#
loop_
_entity.id
_entity.type
_entity.pdbx_description
1 polymer ?
#
loop_
_entity_poly.entity_id
_entity_poly.type
_entity_poly.pdbx_seq_one_letter_code
_entity_poly.pdbx_strand_id
1 'polypeptide(L)'
;MSNFFKKYLPFTGATLQTFVTYRLNFFFFMSARLLRVFVTLYLWQAIYKSSGKTELMNFSMIEMIIYIVISDLIANVIMSSNALETIPNEVRSGLISMSLIKPINYHF
;
A
#
# COMPACT_ATOMS: atom_id res chain seq x y z
N MET A 1 -30.41 -9.34 -7.70
CA MET A 1 -29.04 -8.77 -7.60
C MET A 1 -28.96 -7.34 -7.07
N SER A 2 -30.00 -6.48 -7.15
CA SER A 2 -29.89 -5.05 -6.76
C SER A 2 -29.84 -4.77 -5.23
N ASN A 3 -30.34 -5.69 -4.39
CA ASN A 3 -30.37 -5.49 -2.92
C ASN A 3 -29.01 -5.58 -2.23
N PHE A 4 -28.04 -6.31 -2.80
CA PHE A 4 -26.70 -6.43 -2.22
C PHE A 4 -25.98 -5.07 -2.26
N PHE A 5 -25.87 -4.47 -3.46
CA PHE A 5 -25.22 -3.17 -3.64
C PHE A 5 -25.86 -2.06 -2.80
N LYS A 6 -27.21 -2.02 -2.71
CA LYS A 6 -27.91 -1.03 -1.88
C LYS A 6 -27.60 -1.15 -0.38
N LYS A 7 -27.29 -2.36 0.11
CA LYS A 7 -26.95 -2.59 1.52
C LYS A 7 -25.52 -2.16 1.86
N TYR A 8 -24.56 -2.33 0.94
CA TYR A 8 -23.14 -2.05 1.19
C TYR A 8 -22.67 -0.67 0.69
N LEU A 9 -23.40 -0.04 -0.24
CA LEU A 9 -23.12 1.32 -0.71
C LEU A 9 -22.92 2.34 0.44
N PRO A 10 -23.77 2.37 1.49
CA PRO A 10 -23.59 3.30 2.61
C PRO A 10 -22.26 3.07 3.36
N PHE A 11 -21.85 1.81 3.53
CA PHE A 11 -20.57 1.46 4.14
C PHE A 11 -19.40 1.95 3.30
N THR A 12 -19.43 1.72 1.98
CA THR A 12 -18.38 2.23 1.08
C THR A 12 -18.30 3.75 1.10
N GLY A 13 -19.44 4.45 1.15
CA GLY A 13 -19.50 5.91 1.26
C GLY A 13 -18.90 6.41 2.57
N ALA A 14 -19.21 5.77 3.70
CA ALA A 14 -18.63 6.10 4.99
C ALA A 14 -17.11 5.87 5.01
N THR A 15 -16.63 4.75 4.48
CA THR A 15 -15.18 4.47 4.38
C THR A 15 -14.47 5.48 3.48
N LEU A 16 -15.06 5.85 2.35
CA LEU A 16 -14.53 6.91 1.47
C LEU A 16 -14.46 8.27 2.20
N GLN A 17 -15.47 8.63 3.00
CA GLN A 17 -15.42 9.86 3.81
C GLN A 17 -14.26 9.82 4.83
N THR A 18 -13.99 8.67 5.45
CA THR A 18 -12.84 8.51 6.36
C THR A 18 -11.51 8.70 5.61
N PHE A 19 -11.38 8.15 4.40
CA PHE A 19 -10.19 8.37 3.57
C PHE A 19 -10.00 9.84 3.18
N VAL A 20 -11.10 10.53 2.85
CA VAL A 20 -11.08 11.95 2.45
C VAL A 20 -10.81 12.88 3.64
N THR A 21 -11.20 12.46 4.86
CA THR A 21 -10.92 13.22 6.10
C THR A 21 -9.42 13.45 6.29
N TYR A 22 -8.60 12.44 5.95
CA TYR A 22 -7.14 12.51 6.00
C TYR A 22 -6.49 12.74 4.63
N ARG A 23 -7.11 13.57 3.76
CA ARG A 23 -6.60 13.93 2.43
C ARG A 23 -5.12 14.33 2.40
N LEU A 24 -4.63 15.06 3.40
CA LEU A 24 -3.22 15.45 3.47
C LEU A 24 -2.29 14.24 3.67
N ASN A 25 -2.73 13.28 4.47
CA ASN A 25 -1.97 12.05 4.72
C ASN A 25 -1.76 11.28 3.41
N PHE A 26 -2.78 11.22 2.55
CA PHE A 26 -2.67 10.66 1.21
C PHE A 26 -1.58 11.36 0.39
N PHE A 27 -1.57 12.70 0.34
CA PHE A 27 -0.56 13.44 -0.40
C PHE A 27 0.85 13.27 0.15
N PHE A 28 1.02 13.24 1.48
CA PHE A 28 2.31 13.00 2.12
C PHE A 28 2.85 11.60 1.85
N PHE A 29 2.01 10.56 1.95
CA PHE A 29 2.43 9.21 1.63
C PHE A 29 2.71 9.04 0.14
N MET A 30 1.90 9.63 -0.72
CA MET A 30 2.12 9.59 -2.17
C MET A 30 3.44 10.28 -2.55
N SER A 31 3.72 11.46 -1.99
CA SER A 31 4.98 12.18 -2.26
C SER A 31 6.20 11.42 -1.72
N ALA A 32 6.10 10.83 -0.53
CA ALA A 32 7.16 9.98 0.03
C ALA A 32 7.45 8.75 -0.83
N ARG A 33 6.41 8.10 -1.37
CA ARG A 33 6.56 6.97 -2.31
C ARG A 33 7.24 7.39 -3.60
N LEU A 34 6.81 8.51 -4.20
CA LEU A 34 7.45 9.06 -5.41
C LEU A 34 8.93 9.40 -5.16
N LEU A 35 9.23 10.07 -4.04
CA LEU A 35 10.61 10.37 -3.66
C LEU A 35 11.45 9.11 -3.50
N ARG A 36 10.92 8.06 -2.87
CA ARG A 36 11.62 6.77 -2.74
C ARG A 36 11.98 6.17 -4.09
N VAL A 37 11.04 6.18 -5.05
CA VAL A 37 11.28 5.69 -6.41
C VAL A 37 12.36 6.52 -7.09
N PHE A 38 12.28 7.85 -7.04
CA PHE A 38 13.30 8.72 -7.63
C PHE A 38 14.69 8.48 -7.03
N VAL A 39 14.80 8.45 -5.71
CA VAL A 39 16.07 8.20 -5.01
C VAL A 39 16.67 6.86 -5.47
N THR A 40 15.86 5.81 -5.53
CA THR A 40 16.34 4.47 -5.91
C THR A 40 16.80 4.46 -7.38
N LEU A 41 16.05 5.10 -8.29
CA LEU A 41 16.44 5.18 -9.70
C LEU A 41 17.75 5.96 -9.90
N TYR A 42 17.88 7.13 -9.26
CA TYR A 42 19.10 7.94 -9.39
C TYR A 42 20.31 7.28 -8.72
N LEU A 43 20.11 6.57 -7.62
CA LEU A 43 21.15 5.80 -6.96
C LEU A 43 21.69 4.72 -7.90
N TRP A 44 20.81 3.93 -8.53
CA TRP A 44 21.25 2.91 -9.48
C TRP A 44 21.86 3.51 -10.76
N GLN A 45 21.34 4.63 -11.27
CA GLN A 45 21.98 5.36 -12.36
C GLN A 45 23.41 5.80 -12.00
N ALA A 46 23.63 6.31 -10.79
CA ALA A 46 24.94 6.72 -10.33
C ALA A 46 25.90 5.52 -10.20
N ILE A 47 25.42 4.38 -9.70
CA ILE A 47 26.20 3.15 -9.58
C ILE A 47 26.67 2.65 -10.96
N TYR A 48 25.77 2.56 -11.94
CA TYR A 48 26.13 2.14 -13.30
C TYR A 48 27.10 3.12 -13.97
N LYS A 49 26.90 4.43 -13.80
CA LYS A 49 27.84 5.45 -14.31
C LYS A 49 29.22 5.35 -13.64
N SER A 50 29.26 5.09 -12.33
CA SER A 50 30.52 4.98 -11.58
C SER A 50 31.29 3.71 -11.89
N SER A 51 30.60 2.61 -12.25
CA SER A 51 31.29 1.34 -12.51
C SER A 51 32.01 1.29 -13.86
N GLY A 52 31.67 2.16 -14.81
CA GLY A 52 32.25 2.17 -16.17
C GLY A 52 32.02 0.89 -16.98
N LYS A 53 31.21 -0.06 -16.46
CA LYS A 53 30.86 -1.33 -17.09
C LYS A 53 29.40 -1.28 -17.54
N THR A 54 29.11 -1.87 -18.70
CA THR A 54 27.75 -1.97 -19.25
C THR A 54 26.87 -2.93 -18.44
N GLU A 55 27.48 -3.89 -17.75
CA GLU A 55 26.80 -4.90 -16.94
C GLU A 55 27.42 -4.95 -15.53
N LEU A 56 26.55 -4.94 -14.53
CA LEU A 56 26.90 -5.11 -13.12
C LEU A 56 26.31 -6.43 -12.63
N MET A 57 27.16 -7.37 -12.20
CA MET A 57 26.73 -8.72 -11.79
C MET A 57 25.84 -9.43 -12.83
N ASN A 58 26.15 -9.27 -14.13
CA ASN A 58 25.36 -9.78 -15.27
C ASN A 58 23.95 -9.17 -15.40
N PHE A 59 23.67 -8.05 -14.73
CA PHE A 59 22.46 -7.26 -14.95
C PHE A 59 22.79 -6.00 -15.72
N SER A 60 22.05 -5.79 -16.80
CA SER A 60 21.99 -4.50 -17.48
C SER A 60 21.18 -3.49 -16.65
N MET A 61 21.39 -2.21 -16.94
CA MET A 61 20.67 -1.13 -16.28
C MET A 61 19.15 -1.26 -16.42
N ILE A 62 18.65 -1.72 -17.58
CA ILE A 62 17.21 -1.88 -17.81
C ILE A 62 16.62 -3.01 -16.96
N GLU A 63 17.33 -4.13 -16.82
CA GLU A 63 16.90 -5.27 -16.00
C GLU A 63 16.85 -4.87 -14.52
N MET A 64 17.83 -4.09 -14.05
CA MET A 64 17.84 -3.63 -12.67
C MET A 64 16.68 -2.68 -12.36
N ILE A 65 16.36 -1.77 -13.29
CA ILE A 65 15.20 -0.87 -13.14
C ILE A 65 13.90 -1.67 -13.10
N ILE A 66 13.73 -2.65 -14.00
CA ILE A 66 12.55 -3.51 -14.03
C ILE A 66 12.42 -4.28 -12.70
N TYR A 67 13.51 -4.84 -12.21
CA TYR A 67 13.55 -5.55 -10.93
C TYR A 67 13.08 -4.66 -9.77
N ILE A 68 13.59 -3.42 -9.69
CA ILE A 68 13.22 -2.46 -8.65
C ILE A 68 11.73 -2.11 -8.73
N VAL A 69 11.21 -1.83 -9.93
CA VAL A 69 9.80 -1.47 -10.13
C VAL A 69 8.88 -2.61 -9.71
N ILE A 70 9.15 -3.84 -10.16
CA ILE A 70 8.35 -5.01 -9.80
C ILE A 70 8.41 -5.27 -8.29
N SER A 71 9.60 -5.18 -7.70
CA SER A 71 9.77 -5.41 -6.27
C SER A 71 9.02 -4.37 -5.43
N ASP A 72 9.06 -3.09 -5.82
CA ASP A 72 8.32 -2.04 -5.13
C ASP A 72 6.80 -2.22 -5.28
N LEU A 73 6.32 -2.60 -6.48
CA LEU A 73 4.90 -2.91 -6.70
C LEU A 73 4.41 -4.06 -5.80
N ILE A 74 5.18 -5.15 -5.73
CA ILE A 74 4.85 -6.29 -4.86
C ILE A 74 4.85 -5.88 -3.39
N ALA A 75 5.86 -5.13 -2.95
CA ALA A 75 5.95 -4.64 -1.58
C ALA A 75 4.75 -3.75 -1.21
N ASN A 76 4.34 -2.84 -2.11
CA ASN A 76 3.18 -1.99 -1.88
C ASN A 76 1.88 -2.79 -1.76
N VAL A 77 1.68 -3.84 -2.57
CA VAL A 77 0.49 -4.71 -2.46
C VAL A 77 0.46 -5.43 -1.11
N ILE A 78 1.57 -6.01 -0.69
CA ILE A 78 1.66 -6.73 0.59
C ILE A 78 1.42 -5.78 1.77
N MET A 79 2.07 -4.61 1.75
CA MET A 79 1.97 -3.60 2.82
C MET A 79 0.65 -2.83 2.82
N SER A 80 -0.17 -2.91 1.76
CA SER A 80 -1.48 -2.25 1.73
C SER A 80 -2.49 -2.82 2.73
N SER A 81 -2.22 -4.01 3.25
CA SER A 81 -3.02 -4.62 4.31
C SER A 81 -2.69 -3.98 5.66
N ASN A 82 -3.55 -3.05 6.12
CA ASN A 82 -3.45 -2.47 7.47
C ASN A 82 -3.78 -3.48 8.58
N ALA A 83 -3.92 -4.78 8.27
CA ALA A 83 -4.33 -5.82 9.21
C ALA A 83 -3.42 -5.88 10.45
N LEU A 84 -2.13 -5.60 10.28
CA LEU A 84 -1.15 -5.58 11.37
C LEU A 84 -1.40 -4.46 12.38
N GLU A 85 -2.05 -3.36 11.98
CA GLU A 85 -2.41 -2.27 12.88
C GLU A 85 -3.86 -2.38 13.35
N THR A 86 -4.78 -2.75 12.45
CA THR A 86 -6.22 -2.82 12.74
C THR A 86 -6.54 -3.89 13.77
N ILE A 87 -6.02 -5.12 13.61
CA ILE A 87 -6.39 -6.25 14.49
C ILE A 87 -5.94 -6.01 15.94
N PRO A 88 -4.69 -5.61 16.23
CA PRO A 88 -4.28 -5.33 17.61
C PRO A 88 -5.03 -4.15 18.24
N ASN A 89 -5.40 -3.14 17.44
CA ASN A 89 -6.15 -2.00 17.93
C ASN A 89 -7.60 -2.36 18.27
N GLU A 90 -8.26 -3.22 17.48
CA GLU A 90 -9.60 -3.74 17.79
C GLU A 90 -9.60 -4.63 19.04
N VAL A 91 -8.55 -5.42 19.25
CA VAL A 91 -8.35 -6.20 20.48
C VAL A 91 -8.15 -5.28 21.68
N ARG A 92 -7.23 -4.31 21.58
CA ARG A 92 -6.94 -3.37 22.67
C ARG A 92 -8.15 -2.53 23.07
N SER A 93 -8.98 -2.12 22.11
CA SER A 93 -10.15 -1.26 22.35
C SER A 93 -11.41 -2.04 22.77
N GLY A 94 -11.39 -3.37 22.77
CA GLY A 94 -12.57 -4.20 23.05
C GLY A 94 -13.64 -4.18 21.95
N LEU A 95 -13.37 -3.49 20.82
CA LEU A 95 -14.28 -3.42 19.68
C LEU A 95 -14.52 -4.79 19.06
N ILE A 96 -13.54 -5.70 19.14
CA ILE A 96 -13.68 -7.08 18.64
C ILE A 96 -14.88 -7.80 19.25
N SER A 97 -15.14 -7.66 20.55
CA SER A 97 -16.28 -8.28 21.23
C SER A 97 -17.62 -7.68 20.77
N MET A 98 -17.65 -6.37 20.53
CA MET A 98 -18.83 -5.66 20.03
C MET A 98 -19.13 -6.01 18.56
N SER A 99 -18.10 -6.26 17.76
CA SER A 99 -18.23 -6.68 16.37
C SER A 99 -18.80 -8.09 16.23
N LEU A 100 -18.45 -9.01 17.12
CA LEU A 100 -18.91 -10.41 17.10
C LEU A 100 -20.39 -10.60 17.45
N ILE A 101 -20.96 -9.70 18.26
CA ILE A 101 -22.38 -9.78 18.68
C ILE A 101 -23.35 -9.09 17.71
N LYS A 102 -22.83 -8.26 16.79
CA LYS A 102 -23.66 -7.58 15.80
C LYS A 102 -24.04 -8.59 14.71
N PRO A 103 -25.27 -8.52 14.15
CA PRO A 103 -25.71 -9.37 13.02
C PRO A 103 -25.08 -8.88 11.70
N ILE A 104 -23.77 -8.71 11.70
CA ILE A 104 -22.92 -8.38 10.56
C ILE A 104 -21.94 -9.53 10.39
N ASN A 105 -21.69 -9.92 9.14
CA ASN A 105 -20.79 -11.02 8.88
C ASN A 105 -19.34 -10.53 9.01
N TYR A 106 -18.68 -10.89 10.12
CA TYR A 106 -17.29 -10.51 10.37
C TYR A 106 -16.31 -11.35 9.52
N HIS A 107 -16.73 -12.52 9.04
CA HIS A 107 -15.90 -13.49 8.33
C HIS A 107 -15.86 -13.34 6.79
N PHE A 108 -16.07 -12.14 6.24
CA PHE A 108 -15.92 -11.88 4.80
C PHE A 108 -15.02 -10.68 4.51
#